data_AF-A0A353LYP6-F1
#
_entry.id   AF-A0A353LYP6-F1
#
_cell.length_a   1.000
_cell.length_b   1.000
_cell.length_c   1.000
_cell.angle_alpha   90.00
_cell.angle_beta   90.00
_cell.angle_gamma   90.00
#
_symmetry.space_group_name_H-M   'P 1'
#
loop_
_entity.id
_entity.type
_entity.pdbx_description
1 polymer ?
#
loop_
_entity_poly.entity_id
_entity_poly.type
_entity_poly.pdbx_seq_one_letter_code
_entity_poly.pdbx_strand_id
1 'polypeptide(L)' 'MSRITNPSYVTRIMKERGFSTKKRFGQNFLIDQNIVDRIIQSADLTADEWAVEIGPGLGALTVHLAGQAAHVLAM' A
#
# COMPACT_ATOMS: atom_id res chain seq x y z
N MET A 1 10.18 -6.84 4.88
CA MET A 1 9.25 -7.31 3.82
C MET A 1 7.82 -7.18 4.32
N SER A 2 7.01 -6.34 3.66
CA SER A 2 5.60 -6.16 4.03
C SER A 2 4.81 -7.42 3.66
N ARG A 3 4.16 -8.06 4.63
CA ARG A 3 3.30 -9.24 4.38
C ARG A 3 2.06 -8.88 3.54
N ILE A 4 1.76 -7.59 3.42
CA ILE A 4 0.55 -7.03 2.82
C ILE A 4 0.56 -7.12 1.27
N THR A 5 1.68 -7.52 0.65
CA THR A 5 1.76 -7.84 -0.78
C THR A 5 1.62 -9.33 -1.08
N ASN A 6 1.47 -10.20 -0.09
CA ASN A 6 1.28 -11.64 -0.34
C ASN A 6 -0.22 -11.97 -0.55
N PRO A 7 -0.63 -12.58 -1.69
CA PRO A 7 -2.03 -12.86 -1.99
C PRO A 7 -2.76 -13.68 -0.92
N SER A 8 -2.10 -14.71 -0.38
CA SER A 8 -2.67 -15.58 0.65
C SER A 8 -2.84 -14.84 1.98
N TYR A 9 -1.89 -13.96 2.32
CA TYR A 9 -1.99 -13.12 3.50
C TYR A 9 -3.12 -12.10 3.38
N VAL A 10 -3.20 -11.40 2.24
CA VAL A 10 -4.26 -10.42 1.95
C VAL A 10 -5.63 -11.07 2.04
N THR A 11 -5.82 -12.21 1.35
CA THR A 11 -7.09 -12.95 1.34
C THR A 11 -7.48 -13.39 2.76
N ARG A 12 -6.51 -13.86 3.55
CA ARG A 12 -6.75 -14.27 4.94
C ARG A 12 -7.17 -13.10 5.83
N ILE A 13 -6.44 -11.98 5.82
CA ILE A 13 -6.78 -10.82 6.64
C ILE A 13 -8.14 -10.24 6.26
N MET A 14 -8.44 -10.17 4.97
CA MET A 14 -9.73 -9.70 4.49
C MET A 14 -10.88 -10.56 5.03
N LYS A 15 -10.72 -11.89 4.98
CA LYS A 15 -11.70 -12.83 5.54
C LYS A 15 -11.82 -12.70 7.06
N GLU A 16 -10.71 -12.67 7.79
CA GLU A 16 -10.67 -12.54 9.26
C GLU A 16 -11.33 -11.23 9.74
N ARG A 17 -11.20 -10.14 8.96
CA ARG A 17 -11.75 -8.82 9.28
C ARG A 17 -13.16 -8.58 8.70
N GLY A 18 -13.74 -9.58 8.03
CA GLY A 18 -15.04 -9.45 7.37
C GLY A 18 -15.07 -8.42 6.23
N PHE A 19 -13.90 -8.12 5.65
CA PHE A 19 -13.74 -7.13 4.60
C PHE A 19 -13.73 -7.80 3.22
N SER A 20 -14.38 -7.19 2.24
CA SER A 20 -14.36 -7.62 0.85
C SER A 20 -14.02 -6.44 -0.06
N THR A 21 -13.40 -6.73 -1.21
CA THR A 21 -13.16 -5.70 -2.24
C THR A 21 -14.50 -5.25 -2.79
N LYS A 22 -14.76 -3.94 -2.73
CA LYS A 22 -15.96 -3.35 -3.32
C LYS A 22 -15.64 -2.89 -4.74
N LYS A 23 -15.94 -3.73 -5.74
CA LYS A 23 -15.70 -3.42 -7.17
C LYS A 23 -16.26 -2.07 -7.61
N ARG A 24 -17.43 -1.67 -7.09
CA ARG A 24 -18.04 -0.36 -7.38
C ARG A 24 -17.20 0.86 -6.98
N PHE A 25 -16.23 0.67 -6.08
CA PHE A 25 -15.30 1.69 -5.63
C PHE A 25 -13.90 1.52 -6.25
N GLY A 26 -13.74 0.66 -7.27
CA GLY A 26 -12.46 0.45 -7.95
C GLY A 26 -11.36 -0.19 -7.09
N GLN A 27 -11.70 -0.79 -5.94
CA GLN A 27 -10.72 -1.36 -5.03
C GLN A 27 -10.01 -2.59 -5.62
N ASN A 28 -8.72 -2.41 -5.92
CA ASN A 28 -7.78 -3.47 -6.29
C ASN A 28 -6.55 -3.34 -5.38
N PHE A 29 -6.16 -4.43 -4.72
CA PHE A 29 -5.02 -4.40 -3.80
C PHE A 29 -3.75 -4.88 -4.49
N LEU A 30 -2.62 -4.23 -4.19
CA LEU A 30 -1.31 -4.63 -4.68
C LEU A 30 -0.88 -5.94 -4.00
N ILE A 31 -0.55 -6.94 -4.82
CA ILE A 31 -0.16 -8.29 -4.40
C ILE A 31 1.19 -8.74 -4.98
N ASP A 32 1.99 -7.78 -5.45
CA ASP A 32 3.33 -8.03 -5.97
C ASP A 32 4.30 -7.00 -5.39
N GLN A 33 5.28 -7.50 -4.62
CA GLN A 33 6.29 -6.66 -3.99
C GLN A 33 7.18 -5.96 -5.02
N ASN A 34 7.49 -6.59 -6.15
CA ASN A 34 8.35 -5.98 -7.18
C ASN A 34 7.67 -4.79 -7.86
N ILE A 35 6.34 -4.77 -7.92
CA ILE A 35 5.58 -3.64 -8.43
C ILE A 35 5.54 -2.52 -7.39
N VAL A 36 5.33 -2.85 -6.11
CA VAL A 36 5.42 -1.88 -5.01
C VAL A 36 6.79 -1.20 -5.00
N ASP A 37 7.88 -1.96 -5.05
CA ASP A 37 9.23 -1.41 -5.01
C ASP A 37 9.50 -0.48 -6.19
N ARG A 38 9.01 -0.82 -7.39
CA ARG A 38 9.11 0.04 -8.58
C ARG A 38 8.32 1.34 -8.43
N ILE A 39 7.10 1.29 -7.89
CA ILE A 39 6.29 2.49 -7.66
C ILE A 39 7.02 3.42 -6.68
N ILE A 40 7.53 2.86 -5.58
CA ILE A 40 8.23 3.63 -4.56
C ILE A 40 9.51 4.25 -5.12
N GLN A 41 10.31 3.49 -5.87
CA GLN A 41 11.50 4.02 -6.54
C GLN A 41 11.15 5.13 -7.56
N SER A 42 10.05 4.98 -8.29
CA SER A 42 9.62 6.00 -9.26
C SER A 42 9.11 7.29 -8.63
N ALA A 43 8.75 7.26 -7.34
CA ALA A 43 8.35 8.45 -6.59
C ALA A 43 9.56 9.34 -6.24
N ASP A 44 10.79 8.80 -6.29
CA ASP A 44 12.06 9.51 -6.08
C ASP A 44 12.05 10.45 -4.86
N LEU A 45 11.49 9.94 -3.76
CA LEU A 45 11.28 10.73 -2.54
C LEU A 45 12.58 10.89 -1.76
N THR A 46 12.77 12.08 -1.21
CA THR A 46 13.82 12.38 -0.23
C THR A 46 13.27 12.43 1.19
N ALA A 47 14.16 12.31 2.18
CA ALA A 47 13.81 12.21 3.60
C ALA A 47 13.16 13.47 4.19
N ASP A 48 13.14 14.58 3.46
CA ASP A 48 12.58 15.87 3.90
C ASP A 48 11.21 16.15 3.27
N GLU A 49 10.72 15.28 2.39
CA GLU A 49 9.49 15.47 1.62
C GLU A 49 8.28 14.78 2.24
N TRP A 50 7.10 15.28 1.89
CA TRP A 50 5.81 14.69 2.27
C TRP A 50 5.29 13.80 1.13
N ALA A 51 4.79 12.62 1.48
CA ALA A 51 4.03 11.77 0.56
C ALA A 51 2.53 11.89 0.83
N VAL A 52 1.74 12.09 -0.22
CA VAL A 52 0.28 12.03 -0.15
C VAL A 52 -0.19 10.79 -0.92
N GLU A 53 -0.83 9.86 -0.20
CA GLU A 53 -1.37 8.63 -0.76
C GLU A 53 -2.90 8.70 -0.82
N ILE A 54 -3.46 8.46 -2.00
CA ILE A 54 -4.91 8.41 -2.22
C ILE A 54 -5.30 6.94 -2.40
N GLY A 55 -6.24 6.48 -1.58
CA GLY A 55 -6.71 5.09 -1.60
C GLY A 55 -5.67 4.10 -1.06
N PRO A 56 -5.22 4.24 0.20
CA PRO A 56 -4.15 3.40 0.76
C PRO A 56 -4.51 1.91 0.85
N GLY A 57 -5.80 1.60 0.84
CA GLY A 57 -6.29 0.22 0.89
C GLY A 57 -5.81 -0.50 2.16
N LEU A 58 -5.03 -1.57 1.99
CA LEU A 58 -4.43 -2.30 3.12
C LEU A 58 -3.09 -1.69 3.59
N GLY A 59 -2.62 -0.62 2.96
CA GLY A 59 -1.38 0.09 3.31
C GLY A 59 -0.12 -0.49 2.65
N ALA A 60 -0.27 -1.15 1.49
CA ALA A 60 0.86 -1.77 0.80
C ALA A 60 1.93 -0.74 0.40
N LEU A 61 1.53 0.44 -0.08
CA LEU A 61 2.46 1.54 -0.37
C LEU A 61 2.73 2.38 0.88
N THR A 62 1.73 2.67 1.71
CA THR A 62 1.86 3.48 2.93
C THR A 62 3.06 3.09 3.80
N VAL A 63 3.25 1.79 4.02
CA VAL A 63 4.36 1.28 4.85
C VAL A 63 5.73 1.58 4.23
N HIS A 64 5.84 1.54 2.91
CA HIS A 64 7.10 1.83 2.21
C HIS A 64 7.34 3.34 2.08
N LEU A 65 6.28 4.11 1.80
CA LEU A 65 6.34 5.58 1.79
C LEU A 65 6.78 6.12 3.15
N ALA A 66 6.24 5.58 4.26
CA ALA A 66 6.60 6.00 5.61
C ALA A 66 8.05 5.64 5.99
N GLY A 67 8.71 4.76 5.24
CA GLY A 67 10.12 4.46 5.40
C GLY A 67 11.06 5.39 4.60
N GLN A 68 10.53 6.24 3.72
CA GLN A 68 11.32 7.11 2.83
C GLN A 68 11.01 8.59 2.99
N ALA A 69 9.73 8.94 3.15
CA ALA A 69 9.27 10.32 3.32
C ALA A 69 9.40 10.79 4.77
N ALA A 70 9.52 12.10 4.98
CA ALA A 70 9.43 12.72 6.30
C ALA A 70 8.07 12.44 6.95
N HIS A 71 7.00 12.57 6.15
CA HIS A 71 5.62 12.41 6.57
C HIS A 71 4.78 11.77 5.47
N VAL A 72 3.75 11.01 5.86
CA VAL A 72 2.78 10.43 4.94
C VAL A 72 1.37 10.82 5.36
N LEU A 73 0.61 11.42 4.45
CA LEU A 73 -0.82 11.63 4.57
C LEU A 73 -1.55 10.62 3.67
N ALA A 74 -2.41 9.79 4.25
CA ALA A 74 -3.18 8.79 3.51
C ALA A 74 -4.69 8.99 3.69
N MET A 75 -5.46 8.94 2.59
CA MET A 75 -6.93 9.17 2.59
C MET A 75 -7.73 8.20 1.73
#